data_AF-A0A0S8F436-F1
#
_entry.id   AF-A0A0S8F436-F1
#
_cell.length_a   1.000
_cell.length_b   1.000
_cell.length_c   1.000
_cell.angle_alpha   90.00
_cell.angle_beta   90.00
_cell.angle_gamma   90.00
#
_symmetry.space_group_name_H-M   'P 1'
#
loop_
_entity.id
_entity.type
_entity.pdbx_description
1 polymer ?
#
loop_
_entity_poly.entity_id
_entity_poly.type
_entity_poly.pdbx_seq_one_letter_code
_entity_poly.pdbx_strand_id
1 'polypeptide(L)'
;MRDVDYENKQSLRTYLLTDPITAGAAGRHSQVEELKSLREEIALARAMIERRLNLVESNADFLQACGTVNTYLLTLERLITSCHKLEVNLGNLLSKGAILTLAQEIVGILMAELEHIDGYESIVDRISERIVAAIASQEQE
;
A
#
# COMPACT_ATOMS: atom_id res chain seq x y z
N MET A 1 -20.53 22.86 10.72
CA MET A 1 -19.31 22.23 10.18
C MET A 1 -18.11 22.71 10.98
N ARG A 2 -17.69 21.94 11.99
CA ARG A 2 -16.38 21.96 12.68
C ARG A 2 -16.50 21.15 13.98
N ASP A 3 -16.36 19.83 13.90
CA ASP A 3 -16.26 18.95 15.09
C ASP A 3 -15.57 17.61 14.74
N VAL A 4 -14.34 17.62 14.22
CA VAL A 4 -13.57 16.38 14.01
C VAL A 4 -12.10 16.43 14.50
N ASP A 5 -11.57 17.58 14.93
CA ASP A 5 -10.11 17.72 15.17
C ASP A 5 -9.64 17.68 16.64
N TYR A 6 -10.43 17.16 17.59
CA TYR A 6 -10.05 17.21 19.02
C TYR A 6 -9.44 15.93 19.60
N GLU A 7 -9.57 14.75 18.97
CA GLU A 7 -9.01 13.51 19.54
C GLU A 7 -7.52 13.28 19.20
N ASN A 8 -6.99 13.89 18.13
CA ASN A 8 -5.62 13.61 17.67
C ASN A 8 -4.52 14.40 18.41
N LYS A 9 -4.88 15.29 19.34
CA LYS A 9 -3.94 16.14 20.09
C LYS A 9 -3.45 15.53 21.41
N GLN A 10 -4.12 14.50 21.93
CA GLN A 10 -3.76 13.90 23.22
C GLN A 10 -2.72 12.77 23.10
N SER A 11 -2.65 12.06 21.98
CA SER A 11 -1.77 10.91 21.78
C SER A 11 -0.28 11.27 21.60
N LEU A 12 0.03 12.50 21.17
CA LEU A 12 1.41 12.95 20.91
C LEU A 12 2.14 13.52 22.14
N ARG A 13 1.44 13.72 23.28
CA ARG A 13 2.05 14.23 24.53
C ARG A 13 2.97 13.23 25.22
N THR A 14 2.88 11.94 24.91
CA THR A 14 3.66 10.89 25.56
C THR A 14 5.13 10.85 25.11
N TYR A 15 5.46 11.39 23.92
CA TYR A 15 6.76 11.17 23.29
C TYR A 15 7.81 12.29 23.47
N LEU A 16 7.50 13.38 24.19
CA LEU A 16 8.44 14.48 24.51
C LEU A 16 9.40 14.84 23.35
N LEU A 17 8.87 14.96 22.12
CA LEU A 17 9.67 15.28 20.95
C LEU A 17 9.97 16.78 20.94
N THR A 18 11.08 17.15 21.60
CA THR A 18 11.55 18.54 21.72
C THR A 18 12.28 19.04 20.46
N ASP A 19 12.64 18.13 19.54
CA ASP A 19 13.30 18.48 18.28
C ASP A 19 12.26 18.80 17.18
N PRO A 20 12.26 20.01 16.60
CA PRO A 20 11.28 20.42 15.59
C PRO A 20 11.32 19.60 14.29
N ILE A 21 12.48 19.01 13.95
CA ILE A 21 12.61 18.13 12.76
C ILE A 21 11.85 16.82 12.99
N THR A 22 12.00 16.25 14.20
CA THR A 22 11.34 15.01 14.62
C THR A 22 9.86 15.23 14.95
N ALA A 23 9.48 16.39 15.50
CA ALA A 23 8.09 16.75 15.78
C ALA A 23 7.22 16.82 14.51
N GLY A 24 7.80 17.25 13.38
CA GLY A 24 7.13 17.21 12.07
C GLY A 24 7.18 15.84 11.36
N ALA A 25 7.98 14.89 11.85
CA ALA A 25 8.14 13.59 11.20
C ALA A 25 6.85 12.76 11.27
N ALA A 26 6.16 12.78 12.41
CA ALA A 26 4.90 12.05 12.58
C ALA A 26 3.85 12.44 11.53
N GLY A 27 3.71 13.74 11.23
CA GLY A 27 2.79 14.22 10.19
C GLY A 27 3.27 13.96 8.76
N ARG A 28 4.59 13.94 8.52
CA ARG A 28 5.15 13.57 7.22
C ARG A 28 4.95 12.09 6.91
N HIS A 29 5.17 11.22 7.89
CA HIS A 29 5.03 9.77 7.71
C HIS A 29 3.57 9.29 7.73
N SER A 30 2.63 10.04 8.33
CA SER A 30 1.22 9.65 8.35
C SER A 30 0.48 9.85 7.02
N GLN A 31 1.04 10.62 6.09
CA GLN A 31 0.43 10.91 4.77
C GLN A 31 1.02 10.05 3.64
N VAL A 32 1.88 9.11 3.99
CA VAL A 32 2.65 8.36 3.02
C VAL A 32 1.88 7.09 2.64
N GLU A 33 1.63 6.93 1.35
CA GLU A 33 1.04 5.72 0.80
C GLU A 33 2.00 4.53 1.02
N GLU A 34 1.62 3.62 1.91
CA GLU A 34 2.53 2.62 2.50
C GLU A 34 3.26 1.75 1.48
N LEU A 35 2.57 1.32 0.41
CA LEU A 35 3.18 0.49 -0.64
C LEU A 35 4.16 1.26 -1.53
N LYS A 36 3.78 2.47 -1.97
CA LYS A 36 4.64 3.33 -2.79
C LYS A 36 5.90 3.70 -2.00
N SER A 37 5.71 4.04 -0.72
CA SER A 37 6.80 4.29 0.22
C SER A 37 7.71 3.08 0.37
N LEU A 38 7.17 1.88 0.54
CA LEU A 38 8.00 0.70 0.77
C LEU A 38 8.87 0.37 -0.46
N ARG A 39 8.36 0.60 -1.68
CA ARG A 39 9.15 0.49 -2.92
C ARG A 39 10.25 1.55 -3.00
N GLU A 40 9.96 2.79 -2.60
CA GLU A 40 10.95 3.88 -2.52
C GLU A 40 12.02 3.59 -1.46
N GLU A 41 11.66 3.03 -0.31
CA GLU A 41 12.58 2.61 0.76
C GLU A 41 13.47 1.43 0.32
N ILE A 42 12.92 0.46 -0.44
CA ILE A 42 13.71 -0.62 -1.06
C ILE A 42 14.74 -0.05 -2.05
N ALA A 43 14.34 0.93 -2.86
CA ALA A 43 15.24 1.59 -3.81
C ALA A 43 16.35 2.37 -3.06
N LEU A 44 16.00 3.07 -1.98
CA LEU A 44 16.96 3.76 -1.12
C LEU A 44 17.96 2.79 -0.48
N ALA A 45 17.49 1.67 0.06
CA ALA A 45 18.35 0.64 0.65
C ALA A 45 19.35 0.06 -0.38
N ARG A 46 18.93 -0.16 -1.63
CA ARG A 46 19.81 -0.56 -2.73
C ARG A 46 20.86 0.51 -3.04
N ALA A 47 20.44 1.77 -3.12
CA ALA A 47 21.36 2.89 -3.36
C ALA A 47 22.38 3.06 -2.23
N MET A 48 22.01 2.79 -0.98
CA MET A 48 22.94 2.82 0.16
C MET A 48 23.98 1.70 0.08
N ILE A 49 23.59 0.49 -0.33
CA ILE A 49 24.51 -0.63 -0.58
C ILE A 49 25.49 -0.26 -1.71
N GLU A 50 24.97 0.22 -2.83
CA GLU A 50 25.76 0.64 -3.98
C GLU A 50 26.77 1.72 -3.58
N ARG A 51 26.32 2.76 -2.88
CA ARG A 51 27.19 3.82 -2.36
C ARG A 51 28.28 3.25 -1.44
N ARG A 52 27.95 2.31 -0.57
CA ARG A 52 28.92 1.72 0.35
C ARG A 52 29.99 0.90 -0.39
N LEU A 53 29.58 0.16 -1.42
CA LEU A 53 30.49 -0.62 -2.25
C LEU A 53 31.37 0.27 -3.14
N ASN A 54 30.83 1.37 -3.66
CA ASN A 54 31.58 2.35 -4.48
C ASN A 54 32.65 3.11 -3.69
N LEU A 55 32.59 3.10 -2.34
CA LEU A 55 33.61 3.69 -1.47
C LEU A 55 34.79 2.74 -1.17
N VAL A 56 34.74 1.50 -1.66
CA VAL A 56 35.79 0.51 -1.43
C VAL A 56 36.89 0.68 -2.47
N GLU A 57 38.07 1.09 -2.04
CA GLU A 57 39.25 1.27 -2.91
C GLU A 57 40.26 0.12 -2.80
N SER A 58 40.21 -0.67 -1.73
CA SER A 58 41.12 -1.80 -1.48
C SER A 58 40.43 -3.06 -0.94
N ASN A 59 41.11 -4.19 -1.02
CA ASN A 59 40.62 -5.47 -0.47
C ASN A 59 40.45 -5.44 1.05
N ALA A 60 41.25 -4.64 1.77
CA ALA A 60 41.10 -4.46 3.21
C ALA A 60 39.82 -3.67 3.52
N ASP A 61 39.54 -2.62 2.75
CA ASP A 61 38.30 -1.83 2.88
C ASP A 61 37.07 -2.65 2.54
N PHE A 62 37.18 -3.56 1.57
CA PHE A 62 36.11 -4.48 1.21
C PHE A 62 35.74 -5.37 2.39
N LEU A 63 36.72 -6.04 3.00
CA LEU A 63 36.53 -6.89 4.18
C LEU A 63 35.91 -6.12 5.35
N GLN A 64 36.31 -4.87 5.56
CA GLN A 64 35.72 -4.00 6.58
C GLN A 64 34.28 -3.58 6.25
N ALA A 65 33.96 -3.38 4.97
CA ALA A 65 32.62 -3.01 4.52
C ALA A 65 31.62 -4.18 4.56
N CYS A 66 32.09 -5.43 4.44
CA CYS A 66 31.25 -6.63 4.41
C CYS A 66 30.26 -6.72 5.58
N GLY A 67 30.67 -6.36 6.80
CA GLY A 67 29.78 -6.38 7.97
C GLY A 67 28.58 -5.44 7.80
N THR A 68 28.84 -4.21 7.38
CA THR A 68 27.79 -3.20 7.15
C THR A 68 26.92 -3.55 5.95
N VAL A 69 27.53 -4.04 4.85
CA VAL A 69 26.78 -4.46 3.65
C VAL A 69 25.84 -5.62 3.99
N ASN A 70 26.28 -6.58 4.80
CA ASN A 70 25.43 -7.68 5.25
C ASN A 70 24.20 -7.16 6.04
N THR A 71 24.38 -6.17 6.91
CA THR A 71 23.26 -5.54 7.63
C THR A 71 22.26 -4.88 6.67
N TYR A 72 22.74 -4.19 5.64
CA TYR A 72 21.86 -3.59 4.63
C TYR A 72 21.14 -4.65 3.79
N LEU A 73 21.79 -5.75 3.43
CA LEU A 73 21.18 -6.86 2.71
C LEU A 73 20.07 -7.53 3.53
N LEU A 74 20.30 -7.78 4.82
CA LEU A 74 19.26 -8.32 5.71
C LEU A 74 18.09 -7.36 5.90
N THR A 75 18.36 -6.05 5.91
CA THR A 75 17.30 -5.03 5.96
C THR A 75 16.48 -5.03 4.67
N LEU A 76 17.15 -5.10 3.52
CA LEU A 76 16.53 -5.18 2.20
C LEU A 76 15.62 -6.43 2.07
N GLU A 77 16.10 -7.59 2.53
CA GLU A 77 15.32 -8.83 2.57
C GLU A 77 14.01 -8.67 3.36
N ARG A 78 14.08 -8.05 4.54
CA ARG A 78 12.91 -7.78 5.38
C ARG A 78 11.92 -6.84 4.69
N LEU A 79 12.41 -5.77 4.06
CA LEU A 79 11.56 -4.81 3.33
C LEU A 79 10.85 -5.48 2.14
N ILE A 80 11.57 -6.27 1.35
CA ILE A 80 11.01 -7.02 0.21
C ILE A 80 9.96 -8.02 0.69
N THR A 81 10.24 -8.75 1.77
CA THR A 81 9.29 -9.72 2.34
C THR A 81 8.01 -9.04 2.82
N SER A 82 8.14 -7.87 3.46
CA SER A 82 6.99 -7.06 3.88
C SER A 82 6.19 -6.54 2.68
N CYS A 83 6.86 -6.09 1.63
CA CYS A 83 6.22 -5.61 0.40
C CYS A 83 5.42 -6.72 -0.25
N HIS A 84 6.02 -7.90 -0.39
CA HIS A 84 5.35 -9.05 -0.97
C HIS A 84 4.16 -9.52 -0.14
N LYS A 85 4.28 -9.53 1.20
CA LYS A 85 3.15 -9.84 2.08
C LYS A 85 2.00 -8.83 1.94
N LEU A 86 2.31 -7.53 1.82
CA LEU A 86 1.30 -6.51 1.61
C LEU A 86 0.63 -6.64 0.23
N GLU A 87 1.40 -6.90 -0.82
CA GLU A 87 0.87 -7.16 -2.16
C GLU A 87 -0.03 -8.40 -2.19
N VAL A 88 0.37 -9.49 -1.53
CA VAL A 88 -0.47 -10.69 -1.39
C VAL A 88 -1.72 -10.42 -0.56
N ASN A 89 -1.62 -9.67 0.53
CA ASN A 89 -2.78 -9.31 1.36
C ASN A 89 -3.76 -8.40 0.61
N LEU A 90 -3.26 -7.45 -0.19
CA LEU A 90 -4.09 -6.60 -1.05
C LEU A 90 -4.70 -7.38 -2.21
N GLY A 91 -3.93 -8.27 -2.84
CA GLY A 91 -4.43 -9.22 -3.84
C GLY A 91 -5.47 -10.19 -3.27
N ASN A 92 -5.36 -10.57 -2.00
CA ASN A 92 -6.35 -11.38 -1.28
C ASN A 92 -7.59 -10.58 -0.87
N LEU A 93 -7.43 -9.30 -0.53
CA LEU A 93 -8.55 -8.36 -0.31
C LEU A 93 -9.38 -8.16 -1.60
N LEU A 94 -8.71 -8.23 -2.75
CA LEU A 94 -9.30 -8.30 -4.08
C LEU A 94 -9.43 -9.75 -4.59
N SER A 95 -9.51 -10.73 -3.70
CA SER A 95 -9.71 -12.12 -4.12
C SER A 95 -10.97 -12.24 -4.99
N LYS A 96 -10.97 -13.20 -5.92
CA LYS A 96 -12.10 -13.47 -6.82
C LYS A 96 -13.45 -13.51 -6.10
N GLY A 97 -13.47 -14.07 -4.88
CA GLY A 97 -14.65 -14.07 -4.02
C GLY A 97 -15.09 -12.68 -3.59
N ALA A 98 -14.17 -11.85 -3.08
CA ALA A 98 -14.47 -10.48 -2.64
C ALA A 98 -14.95 -9.58 -3.79
N ILE A 99 -14.35 -9.69 -4.97
CA ILE A 99 -14.79 -8.95 -6.17
C ILE A 99 -16.19 -9.39 -6.62
N LEU A 100 -16.47 -10.70 -6.60
CA LEU A 100 -17.79 -11.23 -6.93
C LEU A 100 -18.85 -10.79 -5.90
N THR A 101 -18.52 -10.78 -4.60
CA THR A 101 -19.40 -10.27 -3.56
C THR A 101 -19.69 -8.78 -3.75
N LEU A 102 -18.68 -7.97 -4.05
CA LEU A 102 -18.85 -6.55 -4.36
C LEU A 102 -19.72 -6.35 -5.62
N ALA A 103 -19.53 -7.15 -6.67
CA ALA A 103 -20.35 -7.09 -7.87
C ALA A 103 -21.83 -7.39 -7.57
N GLN A 104 -22.09 -8.38 -6.72
CA GLN A 104 -23.46 -8.72 -6.26
C GLN A 104 -24.09 -7.57 -5.45
N GLU A 105 -23.33 -6.92 -4.56
CA GLU A 105 -23.80 -5.74 -3.84
C GLU A 105 -24.13 -4.57 -4.77
N ILE A 106 -23.29 -4.31 -5.77
CA ILE A 106 -23.55 -3.29 -6.80
C ILE A 106 -24.85 -3.59 -7.56
N VAL A 107 -25.05 -4.84 -7.98
CA VAL A 107 -26.29 -5.25 -8.66
C VAL A 107 -27.50 -5.08 -7.74
N GLY A 108 -27.38 -5.42 -6.45
CA GLY A 108 -28.42 -5.21 -5.46
C GLY A 108 -28.81 -3.74 -5.29
N ILE A 109 -27.82 -2.83 -5.24
CA ILE A 109 -28.05 -1.38 -5.20
C ILE A 109 -28.76 -0.91 -6.47
N LEU A 110 -28.33 -1.38 -7.65
CA LEU A 110 -28.96 -1.02 -8.92
C LEU A 110 -30.43 -1.48 -9.00
N MET A 111 -30.74 -2.68 -8.50
CA MET A 111 -32.12 -3.14 -8.44
C MET A 111 -32.97 -2.24 -7.55
N ALA A 112 -32.49 -1.90 -6.35
CA ALA A 112 -33.21 -1.06 -5.41
C ALA A 112 -33.44 0.37 -5.95
N GLU A 113 -32.46 0.95 -6.64
CA GLU A 113 -32.57 2.33 -7.16
C GLU A 113 -33.36 2.42 -8.47
N LEU A 114 -33.41 1.35 -9.26
CA LEU A 114 -34.05 1.33 -10.57
C LEU A 114 -35.45 0.69 -10.56
N GLU A 115 -35.92 0.11 -9.46
CA GLU A 115 -37.19 -0.64 -9.38
C GLU A 115 -38.42 0.15 -9.86
N HIS A 116 -38.35 1.48 -9.83
CA HIS A 116 -39.43 2.38 -10.26
C HIS A 116 -39.43 2.70 -11.76
N ILE A 117 -38.46 2.18 -12.52
CA ILE A 117 -38.32 2.42 -13.95
C ILE A 117 -38.94 1.25 -14.73
N ASP A 118 -39.82 1.56 -15.69
CA ASP A 118 -40.37 0.55 -16.58
C ASP A 118 -39.25 -0.19 -17.34
N GLY A 119 -39.22 -1.52 -17.21
CA GLY A 119 -38.22 -2.37 -17.85
C GLY A 119 -36.84 -2.37 -17.17
N TYR A 120 -36.74 -1.96 -15.90
CA TYR A 120 -35.48 -1.93 -15.16
C TYR A 120 -34.75 -3.28 -15.12
N GLU A 121 -35.48 -4.41 -15.11
CA GLU A 121 -34.90 -5.76 -15.13
C GLU A 121 -33.94 -5.95 -16.30
N SER A 122 -34.35 -5.54 -17.51
CA SER A 122 -33.50 -5.62 -18.72
C SER A 122 -32.28 -4.68 -18.65
N ILE A 123 -32.41 -3.55 -17.95
CA ILE A 123 -31.30 -2.61 -17.74
C ILE A 123 -30.29 -3.21 -16.76
N VAL A 124 -30.77 -3.77 -15.64
CA VAL A 124 -29.94 -4.41 -14.62
C VAL A 124 -29.23 -5.64 -15.17
N ASP A 125 -29.90 -6.50 -15.95
CA ASP A 125 -29.28 -7.67 -16.59
C ASP A 125 -28.11 -7.27 -17.49
N ARG A 126 -28.33 -6.28 -18.36
CA ARG A 126 -27.28 -5.77 -19.26
C ARG A 126 -26.12 -5.14 -18.51
N ILE A 127 -26.37 -4.44 -17.40
CA ILE A 127 -25.30 -3.88 -16.57
C ILE A 127 -24.56 -5.01 -15.84
N SER A 128 -25.27 -6.01 -15.32
CA SER A 128 -24.70 -7.17 -14.64
C SER A 128 -23.76 -7.96 -15.54
N GLU A 129 -24.17 -8.25 -16.79
CA GLU A 129 -23.32 -8.89 -17.79
C GLU A 129 -22.04 -8.08 -18.07
N ARG A 130 -22.17 -6.75 -18.17
CA ARG A 130 -21.01 -5.86 -18.39
C ARG A 130 -20.06 -5.82 -17.20
N ILE A 131 -20.58 -5.85 -15.97
CA ILE A 131 -19.77 -5.92 -14.74
C ILE A 131 -19.00 -7.25 -14.71
N VAL A 132 -19.68 -8.37 -14.96
CA VAL A 132 -19.04 -9.70 -14.99
C VAL A 132 -17.98 -9.78 -16.09
N ALA A 133 -18.28 -9.28 -17.29
CA ALA A 133 -17.32 -9.25 -18.39
C ALA A 133 -16.10 -8.37 -18.09
N ALA A 134 -16.31 -7.20 -17.45
CA ALA A 134 -15.21 -6.33 -17.04
C ALA A 134 -14.31 -7.01 -16.00
N ILE A 135 -14.90 -7.70 -15.01
CA ILE A 135 -14.15 -8.47 -14.01
C ILE A 135 -13.34 -9.59 -14.69
N ALA A 136 -13.96 -10.35 -15.60
CA ALA A 136 -13.28 -11.43 -16.31
C ALA A 136 -12.14 -10.92 -17.22
N SER A 137 -12.26 -9.71 -17.79
CA SER A 137 -11.20 -9.11 -18.60
C SER A 137 -9.98 -8.66 -17.79
N GLN A 138 -10.16 -8.34 -16.51
CA GLN A 138 -9.08 -7.99 -15.59
C GLN A 138 -8.34 -9.23 -15.05
N GLU A 139 -8.85 -10.45 -15.26
CA GLU A 139 -8.16 -11.70 -14.89
C GLU A 139 -7.05 -12.13 -15.88
N GLN A 140 -6.93 -11.46 -17.04
CA GLN A 140 -5.99 -11.85 -18.12
C GLN A 140 -4.74 -10.98 -18.26
N GLU A 141 -4.60 -9.92 -17.45
CA GLU A 141 -3.37 -9.11 -17.30
C GLU A 141 -2.57 -9.56 -16.07
#